data_AF-C9L4J5-F1
#
_entry.id   AF-C9L4J5-F1
#
_cell.length_a   1.000
_cell.length_b   1.000
_cell.length_c   1.000
_cell.angle_alpha   90.00
_cell.angle_beta   90.00
_cell.angle_gamma   90.00
#
_symmetry.space_group_name_H-M   'P 1'
#
loop_
_entity.id
_entity.type
_entity.pdbx_description
1 polymer ?
#
loop_
_entity_poly.entity_id
_entity_poly.type
_entity_poly.pdbx_seq_one_letter_code
_entity_poly.pdbx_strand_id
1 'polypeptide(L)'
;MEKSKAILQSLLPVVMWLAIQSVVSLVFLFWRDYPPYFDGVLINSVTLLIGGFWYQSLKKKEDTAQIAVSPTGWIGLALLGGAIQFCTSFALTGISGLFPQEMENYGEVMESLGMYSPTFFSIVYTMLLAPFVEELIFRGLTLKILEKSFPFWVANILQALYFGIIHGNIIQSSYAFFAGLLFGAVMYKYKSLKCVIWCHFFVNFLGTALGMFPIPLWLGVVLTIVPLGILWGMKKRSCV
;
A
#
# COMPACT_ATOMS: atom_id res chain seq x y z
N MET A 1 -4.00 6.28 26.21
CA MET A 1 -5.32 6.50 25.58
C MET A 1 -6.15 5.24 25.78
N GLU A 2 -7.46 5.35 25.92
CA GLU A 2 -8.34 4.17 26.01
C GLU A 2 -8.36 3.41 24.67
N LYS A 3 -8.41 2.07 24.70
CA LYS A 3 -8.36 1.21 23.48
C LYS A 3 -9.49 1.53 22.49
N SER A 4 -10.71 1.73 22.98
CA SER A 4 -11.89 2.13 22.19
C SER A 4 -11.63 3.45 21.44
N LYS A 5 -11.15 4.45 22.17
CA LYS A 5 -10.77 5.76 21.62
C LYS A 5 -9.64 5.66 20.60
N ALA A 6 -8.66 4.78 20.82
CA ALA A 6 -7.58 4.52 19.87
C ALA A 6 -8.09 3.94 18.55
N ILE A 7 -9.01 2.97 18.61
CA ILE A 7 -9.67 2.39 17.43
C ILE A 7 -10.47 3.45 16.68
N LEU A 8 -11.27 4.25 17.38
CA LEU A 8 -12.07 5.31 16.73
C LEU A 8 -11.18 6.38 16.10
N GLN A 9 -10.14 6.81 16.79
CA GLN A 9 -9.22 7.82 16.26
C GLN A 9 -8.38 7.30 15.10
N SER A 10 -8.06 6.00 15.04
CA SER A 10 -7.30 5.44 13.94
C SER A 10 -8.11 5.30 12.65
N LEU A 11 -9.44 5.43 12.70
CA LEU A 11 -10.29 5.50 11.52
C LEU A 11 -10.31 6.91 10.90
N LEU A 12 -9.98 7.96 11.66
CA LEU A 12 -10.02 9.34 11.16
C LEU A 12 -9.16 9.60 9.91
N PRO A 13 -7.93 9.06 9.77
CA PRO A 13 -7.17 9.17 8.53
C PRO A 13 -7.89 8.59 7.31
N VAL A 14 -8.55 7.43 7.48
CA VAL A 14 -9.31 6.76 6.42
C VAL A 14 -10.55 7.58 6.07
N VAL A 15 -11.30 8.04 7.07
CA VAL A 15 -12.48 8.90 6.88
C VAL A 15 -12.10 10.21 6.18
N MET A 16 -10.99 10.82 6.57
CA MET A 16 -10.45 12.01 5.90
C MET A 16 -10.17 11.74 4.42
N TRP A 17 -9.51 10.63 4.10
CA TRP A 17 -9.22 10.27 2.72
C TRP A 17 -10.50 10.04 1.89
N LEU A 18 -11.46 9.28 2.43
CA LEU A 18 -12.76 9.04 1.78
C LEU A 18 -13.58 10.34 1.62
N ALA A 19 -13.51 11.26 2.58
CA ALA A 19 -14.15 12.55 2.49
C ALA A 19 -13.52 13.43 1.39
N ILE A 20 -12.19 13.46 1.28
CA ILE A 20 -11.49 14.16 0.19
C ILE A 20 -11.90 13.57 -1.15
N GLN A 21 -11.89 12.25 -1.28
CA GLN A 21 -12.35 11.56 -2.49
C GLN A 21 -13.79 11.97 -2.85
N SER A 22 -14.72 11.90 -1.90
CA SER A 22 -16.12 12.25 -2.13
C SER A 22 -16.29 13.71 -2.57
N VAL A 23 -15.60 14.65 -1.91
CA VAL A 23 -15.68 16.08 -2.24
C VAL A 23 -15.12 16.35 -3.63
N VAL A 24 -13.96 15.80 -3.96
CA VAL A 24 -13.36 15.99 -5.28
C VAL A 24 -14.24 15.37 -6.37
N SER A 25 -14.70 14.13 -6.18
CA SER A 25 -15.61 13.48 -7.13
C SER A 25 -16.90 14.29 -7.35
N LEU A 26 -17.46 14.91 -6.30
CA LEU A 26 -18.62 15.79 -6.44
C LEU A 26 -18.33 17.03 -7.31
N VAL A 27 -17.15 17.65 -7.19
CA VAL A 27 -16.75 18.78 -8.06
C VAL A 27 -16.70 18.34 -9.53
N PHE A 28 -16.13 17.17 -9.80
CA PHE A 28 -15.99 16.64 -11.15
C PHE A 28 -17.31 16.14 -11.77
N LEU A 29 -18.38 15.93 -10.98
CA LEU A 29 -19.73 15.73 -11.56
C LEU A 29 -20.19 16.94 -12.39
N PHE A 30 -19.77 18.15 -12.00
CA PHE A 30 -20.12 19.41 -12.66
C PHE A 30 -19.08 19.89 -13.66
N TRP A 31 -17.89 19.29 -13.65
CA TRP A 31 -16.80 19.59 -14.58
C TRP A 31 -16.42 18.32 -15.33
N ARG A 32 -17.02 18.10 -16.50
CA ARG A 32 -16.89 16.84 -17.25
C ARG A 32 -15.74 16.82 -18.27
N ASP A 33 -15.20 17.98 -18.63
CA ASP A 33 -14.11 18.10 -19.60
C ASP A 33 -12.74 18.09 -18.91
N TYR A 34 -12.27 16.90 -18.54
CA TYR A 34 -10.93 16.68 -17.98
C TYR A 34 -10.34 15.35 -18.45
N PRO A 35 -9.00 15.20 -18.46
CA PRO A 35 -8.38 13.94 -18.84
C PRO A 35 -8.78 12.78 -17.90
N PRO A 36 -8.97 11.54 -18.41
CA PRO A 36 -9.24 10.39 -17.56
C PRO A 36 -8.24 10.28 -16.41
N TYR A 37 -8.71 9.89 -15.22
CA TYR A 37 -7.91 9.67 -13.99
C TYR A 37 -7.26 10.93 -13.38
N PHE A 38 -7.47 12.13 -13.95
CA PHE A 38 -6.94 13.37 -13.40
C PHE A 38 -7.53 13.71 -12.02
N ASP A 39 -8.81 13.37 -11.80
CA ASP A 39 -9.48 13.44 -10.51
C ASP A 39 -8.77 12.59 -9.45
N GLY A 40 -8.36 11.36 -9.80
CA GLY A 40 -7.56 10.49 -8.95
C GLY A 40 -6.23 11.11 -8.54
N VAL A 41 -5.52 11.75 -9.48
CA VAL A 41 -4.29 12.50 -9.20
C VAL A 41 -4.55 13.65 -8.21
N LEU A 42 -5.65 14.39 -8.38
CA LEU A 42 -6.01 15.50 -7.49
C LEU A 42 -6.35 15.00 -6.07
N ILE A 43 -7.19 13.96 -5.96
CA ILE A 43 -7.57 13.34 -4.69
C ILE A 43 -6.32 12.94 -3.90
N ASN A 44 -5.39 12.25 -4.56
CA ASN A 44 -4.19 11.76 -3.89
C ASN A 44 -3.25 12.91 -3.52
N SER A 45 -3.09 13.91 -4.39
CA SER A 45 -2.27 15.08 -4.10
C SER A 45 -2.77 15.87 -2.88
N VAL A 46 -4.08 16.13 -2.81
CA VAL A 46 -4.70 16.79 -1.65
C VAL A 46 -4.54 15.95 -0.39
N THR A 47 -4.73 14.63 -0.50
CA THR A 47 -4.57 13.71 0.63
C THR A 47 -3.13 13.67 1.14
N LEU A 48 -2.12 13.66 0.26
CA LEU A 48 -0.71 13.73 0.64
C LEU A 48 -0.37 15.02 1.37
N LEU A 49 -0.91 16.14 0.92
CA LEU A 49 -0.68 17.44 1.57
C LEU A 49 -1.23 17.43 3.00
N ILE A 50 -2.53 17.14 3.15
CA ILE A 50 -3.19 17.17 4.47
C ILE A 50 -2.63 16.09 5.39
N GLY A 51 -2.54 14.85 4.91
CA GLY A 51 -1.99 13.73 5.64
C GLY A 51 -0.51 13.94 6.00
N GLY A 52 0.26 14.60 5.15
CA GLY A 52 1.67 14.90 5.36
C GLY A 52 1.89 15.88 6.52
N PHE A 53 1.08 16.94 6.60
CA PHE A 53 1.08 17.85 7.74
C PHE A 53 0.68 17.13 9.03
N TRP A 54 -0.36 16.29 8.98
CA TRP A 54 -0.77 15.50 10.14
C TRP A 54 0.34 14.54 10.59
N TYR A 55 0.97 13.84 9.66
CA TYR A 55 2.07 12.92 9.96
C TYR A 55 3.25 13.63 10.62
N GLN A 56 3.63 14.81 10.15
CA GLN A 56 4.66 15.63 10.80
C GLN A 56 4.27 16.03 12.23
N SER A 57 3.01 16.36 12.47
CA SER A 57 2.53 16.70 13.83
C SER A 57 2.61 15.52 14.81
N LEU A 58 2.42 14.29 14.33
CA LEU A 58 2.59 13.08 15.13
C LEU A 58 4.07 12.75 15.33
N LYS A 59 4.89 12.87 14.28
CA LYS A 59 6.34 12.60 14.37
C LYS A 59 7.05 13.56 15.33
N LYS A 60 6.69 14.85 15.35
CA LYS A 60 7.27 15.82 16.31
C LYS A 60 7.07 15.43 17.77
N LYS A 61 6.07 14.60 18.08
CA LYS A 61 5.79 14.12 19.45
C LYS A 61 6.54 12.84 19.80
N GLU A 62 7.14 12.17 18.83
CA GLU A 62 7.83 10.88 18.99
C GLU A 62 9.27 10.98 18.51
N ASP A 63 10.22 10.93 19.43
CA ASP A 63 11.64 10.86 19.07
C ASP A 63 12.02 9.43 18.65
N THR A 64 11.65 9.06 17.42
CA THR A 64 12.01 7.76 16.83
C THR A 64 13.06 7.94 15.74
N ALA A 65 14.29 7.55 16.07
CA ALA A 65 15.38 7.48 15.10
C ALA A 65 15.02 6.47 14.00
N GLN A 66 15.16 6.89 12.74
CA GLN A 66 15.00 6.00 11.59
C GLN A 66 16.24 5.13 11.44
N ILE A 67 16.07 3.87 11.06
CA ILE A 67 17.20 2.98 10.80
C ILE A 67 17.74 3.28 9.39
N ALA A 68 19.03 3.61 9.31
CA ALA A 68 19.70 3.80 8.03
C ALA A 68 19.68 2.51 7.20
N VAL A 69 19.32 2.62 5.92
CA VAL A 69 19.21 1.48 5.01
C VAL A 69 20.37 1.50 4.03
N SER A 70 21.13 0.41 3.98
CA SER A 70 22.20 0.22 3.00
C SER A 70 21.65 0.16 1.58
N PRO A 71 22.46 0.42 0.54
CA PRO A 71 22.04 0.22 -0.85
C PRO A 71 21.48 -1.18 -1.12
N THR A 72 22.11 -2.22 -0.55
CA THR A 72 21.64 -3.61 -0.60
C THR A 72 20.30 -3.81 0.12
N GLY A 73 20.01 -3.04 1.16
CA GLY A 73 18.72 -3.04 1.84
C GLY A 73 17.60 -2.48 0.97
N TRP A 74 17.87 -1.41 0.21
CA TRP A 74 16.91 -0.85 -0.76
C TRP A 74 16.60 -1.83 -1.90
N ILE A 75 17.61 -2.56 -2.38
CA ILE A 75 17.44 -3.65 -3.34
C ILE A 75 16.58 -4.76 -2.71
N GLY A 76 16.87 -5.15 -1.46
CA GLY A 76 16.08 -6.15 -0.73
C GLY A 76 14.61 -5.77 -0.58
N LEU A 77 14.31 -4.49 -0.34
CA LEU A 77 12.93 -3.98 -0.26
C LEU A 77 12.21 -4.00 -1.62
N ALA A 78 12.92 -3.69 -2.72
CA ALA A 78 12.37 -3.81 -4.06
C ALA A 78 12.08 -5.28 -4.42
N LEU A 79 12.99 -6.19 -4.09
CA LEU A 79 12.81 -7.64 -4.27
C LEU A 79 11.64 -8.18 -3.43
N LEU A 80 11.46 -7.68 -2.20
CA LEU A 80 10.30 -8.03 -1.38
C LEU A 80 8.99 -7.56 -2.05
N GLY A 81 8.97 -6.34 -2.60
CA GLY A 81 7.81 -5.86 -3.37
C GLY A 81 7.51 -6.75 -4.57
N GLY A 82 8.53 -7.11 -5.34
CA GLY A 82 8.36 -8.07 -6.44
C GLY A 82 7.86 -9.43 -5.99
N ALA A 83 8.41 -9.98 -4.91
CA ALA A 83 7.94 -11.25 -4.37
C ALA A 83 6.47 -11.19 -3.95
N ILE A 84 6.03 -10.11 -3.29
CA ILE A 84 4.62 -9.91 -2.96
C ILE A 84 3.77 -9.92 -4.23
N GLN A 85 4.15 -9.16 -5.26
CA GLN A 85 3.40 -9.10 -6.52
C GLN A 85 3.30 -10.46 -7.23
N PHE A 86 4.40 -11.21 -7.30
CA PHE A 86 4.40 -12.54 -7.93
C PHE A 86 3.59 -13.54 -7.13
N CYS A 87 3.67 -13.53 -5.79
CA CYS A 87 2.83 -14.35 -4.94
C CYS A 87 1.34 -14.03 -5.15
N THR A 88 0.98 -12.74 -5.22
CA THR A 88 -0.39 -12.32 -5.54
C THR A 88 -0.82 -12.85 -6.91
N SER A 89 0.00 -12.67 -7.94
CA SER A 89 -0.31 -13.12 -9.31
C SER A 89 -0.51 -14.64 -9.40
N PHE A 90 0.31 -15.41 -8.69
CA PHE A 90 0.19 -16.86 -8.61
C PHE A 90 -1.09 -17.27 -7.88
N ALA A 91 -1.39 -16.62 -6.74
CA ALA A 91 -2.61 -16.87 -5.98
C ALA A 91 -3.86 -16.57 -6.82
N LEU A 92 -3.90 -15.41 -7.51
CA LEU A 92 -5.00 -15.02 -8.39
C LEU A 92 -5.22 -16.03 -9.51
N THR A 93 -4.14 -16.48 -10.18
CA THR A 93 -4.21 -17.54 -11.19
C THR A 93 -4.81 -18.81 -10.60
N GLY A 94 -4.35 -19.25 -9.42
CA GLY A 94 -4.81 -20.48 -8.77
C GLY A 94 -6.28 -20.45 -8.33
N ILE A 95 -6.80 -19.30 -7.90
CA ILE A 95 -8.20 -19.16 -7.45
C ILE A 95 -9.17 -18.78 -8.58
N SER A 96 -8.65 -18.38 -9.75
CA SER A 96 -9.47 -17.81 -10.83
C SER A 96 -10.64 -18.68 -11.28
N GLY A 97 -10.42 -20.00 -11.37
CA GLY A 97 -11.48 -20.96 -11.71
C GLY A 97 -12.39 -21.36 -10.55
N LEU A 98 -12.00 -21.04 -9.30
CA LEU A 98 -12.79 -21.37 -8.10
C LEU A 98 -13.82 -20.30 -7.76
N PHE A 99 -13.54 -19.03 -8.09
CA PHE A 99 -14.39 -17.89 -7.76
C PHE A 99 -14.62 -16.97 -8.98
N PRO A 100 -15.28 -17.46 -10.05
CA PRO A 100 -15.37 -16.72 -11.31
C PRO A 100 -16.08 -15.36 -11.17
N GLN A 101 -17.17 -15.29 -10.39
CA GLN A 101 -17.91 -14.04 -10.19
C GLN A 101 -17.09 -12.99 -9.44
N GLU A 102 -16.31 -13.39 -8.43
CA GLU A 102 -15.46 -12.47 -7.69
C GLU A 102 -14.27 -11.98 -8.53
N MET A 103 -13.79 -12.82 -9.45
CA MET A 103 -12.76 -12.43 -10.42
C MET A 103 -13.29 -11.45 -11.48
N GLU A 104 -14.56 -11.56 -11.87
CA GLU A 104 -15.22 -10.59 -12.74
C GLU A 104 -15.32 -9.22 -12.04
N ASN A 105 -15.83 -9.19 -10.80
CA ASN A 105 -15.85 -7.97 -9.96
C ASN A 105 -14.45 -7.35 -9.82
N TYR A 106 -13.43 -8.18 -9.60
CA TYR A 106 -12.04 -7.74 -9.54
C TYR A 106 -11.57 -7.15 -10.88
N GLY A 107 -11.91 -7.79 -12.00
CA GLY A 107 -11.61 -7.32 -13.35
C GLY A 107 -12.20 -5.94 -13.64
N GLU A 108 -13.46 -5.71 -13.29
CA GLU A 108 -14.11 -4.40 -13.43
C GLU A 108 -13.38 -3.31 -12.62
N VAL A 109 -12.96 -3.62 -11.39
CA VAL A 109 -12.17 -2.68 -10.58
C VAL A 109 -10.81 -2.41 -11.24
N MET A 110 -10.09 -3.43 -11.71
CA MET A 110 -8.82 -3.24 -12.41
C MET A 110 -8.97 -2.41 -13.71
N GLU A 111 -10.05 -2.63 -14.45
CA GLU A 111 -10.39 -1.83 -15.63
C GLU A 111 -10.66 -0.37 -15.25
N SER A 112 -11.44 -0.13 -14.19
CA SER A 112 -11.75 1.21 -13.69
C SER A 112 -10.52 2.00 -13.19
N LEU A 113 -9.44 1.30 -12.84
CA LEU A 113 -8.15 1.89 -12.48
C LEU A 113 -7.24 2.13 -13.71
N GLY A 114 -7.69 1.76 -14.90
CA GLY A 114 -6.92 1.90 -16.14
C GLY A 114 -5.78 0.90 -16.26
N MET A 115 -5.88 -0.29 -15.65
CA MET A 115 -4.81 -1.29 -15.66
C MET A 115 -4.70 -2.03 -16.99
N TYR A 116 -5.81 -2.18 -17.73
CA TYR A 116 -5.81 -2.82 -19.06
C TYR A 116 -5.51 -1.84 -20.20
N SER A 117 -5.68 -0.54 -19.98
CA SER A 117 -5.46 0.53 -20.96
C SER A 117 -4.78 1.75 -20.30
N PRO A 118 -3.54 1.60 -19.83
CA PRO A 118 -2.88 2.62 -19.01
C PRO A 118 -2.67 3.92 -19.78
N THR A 119 -3.09 5.02 -19.15
CA THR A 119 -2.86 6.39 -19.60
C THR A 119 -1.78 7.04 -18.73
N PHE A 120 -1.27 8.20 -19.13
CA PHE A 120 -0.32 8.96 -18.31
C PHE A 120 -0.86 9.20 -16.88
N PHE A 121 -2.11 9.64 -16.75
CA PHE A 121 -2.70 9.94 -15.45
C PHE A 121 -3.01 8.69 -14.63
N SER A 122 -3.45 7.58 -15.24
CA SER A 122 -3.67 6.34 -14.48
C SER A 122 -2.36 5.80 -13.93
N ILE A 123 -1.27 5.80 -14.71
CA ILE A 123 0.07 5.41 -14.26
C ILE A 123 0.53 6.29 -13.10
N VAL A 124 0.42 7.62 -13.22
CA VAL A 124 0.84 8.55 -12.16
C VAL A 124 0.04 8.31 -10.88
N TYR A 125 -1.26 8.13 -10.99
CA TYR A 125 -2.12 7.85 -9.85
C TYR A 125 -1.81 6.48 -9.21
N THR A 126 -1.89 5.38 -9.97
CA THR A 126 -1.84 4.01 -9.42
C THR A 126 -0.42 3.56 -9.05
N MET A 127 0.60 3.95 -9.81
CA MET A 127 1.97 3.50 -9.58
C MET A 127 2.73 4.41 -8.63
N LEU A 128 2.50 5.73 -8.68
CA LEU A 128 3.27 6.69 -7.87
C LEU A 128 2.47 7.20 -6.68
N LEU A 129 1.30 7.80 -6.91
CA LEU A 129 0.62 8.51 -5.83
C LEU A 129 -0.09 7.56 -4.84
N ALA A 130 -0.70 6.49 -5.32
CA ALA A 130 -1.42 5.53 -4.48
C ALA A 130 -0.52 4.89 -3.41
N PRO A 131 0.68 4.35 -3.71
CA PRO A 131 1.59 3.85 -2.67
C PRO A 131 1.95 4.90 -1.62
N PHE A 132 2.15 6.16 -2.02
CA PHE A 132 2.47 7.21 -1.06
C PHE A 132 1.29 7.53 -0.14
N VAL A 133 0.09 7.67 -0.70
CA VAL A 133 -1.13 7.97 0.06
C VAL A 133 -1.49 6.83 0.98
N GLU A 134 -1.54 5.61 0.46
CA GLU A 134 -1.91 4.42 1.23
C GLU A 134 -0.94 4.22 2.38
N GLU A 135 0.38 4.25 2.15
CA GLU A 135 1.34 4.12 3.24
C GLU A 135 1.24 5.26 4.26
N LEU A 136 1.02 6.49 3.82
CA LEU A 136 0.83 7.64 4.72
C LEU A 136 -0.40 7.46 5.62
N ILE A 137 -1.55 7.10 5.05
CA ILE A 137 -2.80 6.90 5.78
C ILE A 137 -2.68 5.71 6.73
N PHE A 138 -2.16 4.58 6.26
CA PHE A 138 -2.17 3.32 6.99
C PHE A 138 -0.99 3.16 7.94
N ARG A 139 0.25 3.39 7.49
CA ARG A 139 1.47 3.20 8.30
C ARG A 139 1.90 4.49 8.97
N GLY A 140 1.72 5.62 8.29
CA GLY A 140 2.05 6.94 8.81
C GLY A 140 1.09 7.41 9.91
N LEU A 141 -0.22 7.22 9.74
CA LEU A 141 -1.24 7.76 10.65
C LEU A 141 -1.96 6.67 11.44
N THR A 142 -2.67 5.75 10.76
CA THR A 142 -3.53 4.74 11.38
C THR A 142 -2.77 3.85 12.36
N LEU A 143 -1.68 3.23 11.90
CA LEU A 143 -0.82 2.38 12.72
C LEU A 143 -0.24 3.14 13.92
N LYS A 144 0.29 4.35 13.70
CA LYS A 144 0.83 5.20 14.78
C LYS A 144 -0.22 5.54 15.84
N ILE A 145 -1.48 5.75 15.45
CA ILE A 145 -2.56 6.04 16.40
C ILE A 145 -2.89 4.77 17.21
N LEU A 146 -2.96 3.60 16.57
CA LEU A 146 -3.21 2.31 17.23
C LEU A 146 -2.09 1.93 18.20
N GLU A 147 -0.82 2.16 17.85
CA GLU A 147 0.35 1.85 18.69
C GLU A 147 0.36 2.62 20.03
N LYS A 148 -0.43 3.69 20.17
CA LYS A 148 -0.62 4.40 21.45
C LYS A 148 -1.38 3.60 22.50
N SER A 149 -2.00 2.48 22.12
CA SER A 149 -2.87 1.69 23.02
C SER A 149 -2.81 0.18 22.77
N PHE A 150 -2.13 -0.28 21.72
CA PHE A 150 -1.97 -1.67 21.37
C PHE A 150 -0.50 -2.03 21.15
N PRO A 151 -0.05 -3.25 21.50
CA PRO A 151 1.22 -3.79 21.03
C PRO A 151 1.26 -3.80 19.50
N PHE A 152 2.47 -3.64 18.94
CA PHE A 152 2.66 -3.49 17.49
C PHE A 152 1.89 -4.53 16.66
N TRP A 153 1.99 -5.83 16.98
CA TRP A 153 1.34 -6.86 16.16
C TRP A 153 -0.18 -6.76 16.16
N VAL A 154 -0.80 -6.38 17.28
CA VAL A 154 -2.24 -6.15 17.34
C VAL A 154 -2.62 -4.90 16.53
N ALA A 155 -1.85 -3.82 16.69
CA ALA A 155 -2.03 -2.59 15.90
C ALA A 155 -1.87 -2.86 14.39
N ASN A 156 -0.90 -3.69 14.01
CA ASN A 156 -0.62 -4.03 12.61
C ASN A 156 -1.73 -4.91 12.01
N ILE A 157 -2.29 -5.86 12.77
CA ILE A 157 -3.43 -6.65 12.31
C ILE A 157 -4.64 -5.75 12.07
N LEU A 158 -4.95 -4.85 13.02
CA LEU A 158 -6.07 -3.92 12.88
C LEU A 158 -5.89 -2.97 11.69
N GLN A 159 -4.69 -2.40 11.53
CA GLN A 159 -4.43 -1.51 10.39
C GLN A 159 -4.56 -2.29 9.07
N ALA A 160 -3.97 -3.49 8.98
CA ALA A 160 -3.99 -4.31 7.78
C ALA A 160 -5.43 -4.72 7.41
N LEU A 161 -6.27 -4.97 8.42
CA LEU A 161 -7.69 -5.22 8.23
C LEU A 161 -8.39 -4.01 7.62
N TYR A 162 -8.13 -2.79 8.13
CA TYR A 162 -8.69 -1.57 7.53
C TYR A 162 -8.21 -1.43 6.09
N PHE A 163 -6.92 -1.62 5.85
CA PHE A 163 -6.33 -1.57 4.50
C PHE A 163 -6.97 -2.59 3.56
N GLY A 164 -7.25 -3.82 4.00
CA GLY A 164 -7.99 -4.78 3.19
C GLY A 164 -9.42 -4.30 2.88
N ILE A 165 -10.16 -3.86 3.89
CA ILE A 165 -11.59 -3.49 3.76
C ILE A 165 -11.80 -2.33 2.78
N ILE A 166 -10.94 -1.30 2.76
CA ILE A 166 -11.16 -0.13 1.89
C ILE A 166 -11.14 -0.46 0.39
N HIS A 167 -10.58 -1.59 -0.02
CA HIS A 167 -10.49 -1.98 -1.42
C HIS A 167 -11.82 -2.46 -2.02
N GLY A 168 -12.83 -2.73 -1.18
CA GLY A 168 -14.22 -2.86 -1.61
C GLY A 168 -14.59 -4.14 -2.38
N ASN A 169 -13.66 -5.07 -2.62
CA ASN A 169 -13.94 -6.38 -3.20
C ASN A 169 -13.10 -7.49 -2.55
N ILE A 170 -13.63 -8.72 -2.48
CA ILE A 170 -13.02 -9.78 -1.67
C ILE A 170 -11.63 -10.21 -2.18
N ILE A 171 -11.44 -10.23 -3.50
CA ILE A 171 -10.18 -10.63 -4.13
C ILE A 171 -9.08 -9.66 -3.73
N GLN A 172 -9.30 -8.35 -3.96
CA GLN A 172 -8.33 -7.32 -3.61
C GLN A 172 -8.16 -7.17 -2.10
N SER A 173 -9.25 -7.19 -1.33
CA SER A 173 -9.20 -7.13 0.13
C SER A 173 -8.34 -8.24 0.72
N SER A 174 -8.38 -9.45 0.14
CA SER A 174 -7.61 -10.59 0.64
C SER A 174 -6.10 -10.35 0.54
N TYR A 175 -5.58 -10.05 -0.65
CA TYR A 175 -4.14 -9.85 -0.82
C TYR A 175 -3.68 -8.51 -0.21
N ALA A 176 -4.53 -7.48 -0.22
CA ALA A 176 -4.23 -6.21 0.44
C ALA A 176 -4.08 -6.39 1.94
N PHE A 177 -4.89 -7.23 2.61
CA PHE A 177 -4.71 -7.56 4.02
C PHE A 177 -3.33 -8.19 4.30
N PHE A 178 -2.92 -9.20 3.53
CA PHE A 178 -1.64 -9.87 3.75
C PHE A 178 -0.44 -8.99 3.40
N ALA A 179 -0.46 -8.26 2.28
CA ALA A 179 0.53 -7.22 1.98
C ALA A 179 0.53 -6.14 3.08
N GLY A 180 -0.66 -5.81 3.56
CA GLY A 180 -0.99 -5.04 4.75
C GLY A 180 -0.06 -5.28 5.93
N LEU A 181 -0.05 -6.55 6.36
CA LEU A 181 0.75 -7.08 7.47
C LEU A 181 2.25 -6.98 7.18
N LEU A 182 2.69 -7.33 5.96
CA LEU A 182 4.10 -7.31 5.55
C LEU A 182 4.67 -5.89 5.56
N PHE A 183 3.95 -4.94 4.96
CA PHE A 183 4.32 -3.53 4.95
C PHE A 183 4.39 -2.94 6.37
N GLY A 184 3.48 -3.33 7.26
CA GLY A 184 3.59 -2.97 8.66
C GLY A 184 4.81 -3.56 9.35
N ALA A 185 5.21 -4.80 9.02
CA ALA A 185 6.45 -5.40 9.52
C ALA A 185 7.71 -4.67 8.98
N VAL A 186 7.70 -4.21 7.73
CA VAL A 186 8.74 -3.32 7.17
C VAL A 186 8.78 -2.01 7.95
N MET A 187 7.63 -1.38 8.22
CA MET A 187 7.54 -0.16 9.05
C MET A 187 8.11 -0.40 10.45
N TYR A 188 7.79 -1.52 11.08
CA TYR A 188 8.31 -1.88 12.40
C TYR A 188 9.82 -2.06 12.41
N LYS A 189 10.37 -2.72 11.39
CA LYS A 189 11.79 -2.99 11.27
C LYS A 189 12.62 -1.73 11.03
N TYR A 190 12.20 -0.88 10.09
CA TYR A 190 13.01 0.25 9.64
C TYR A 190 12.61 1.59 10.25
N LYS A 191 11.42 1.68 10.86
CA LYS A 191 10.84 2.93 11.39
C LYS A 191 10.82 4.05 10.33
N SER A 192 10.66 3.68 9.06
CA SER A 192 10.80 4.59 7.93
C SER A 192 9.68 4.36 6.92
N LEU A 193 8.83 5.38 6.77
CA LEU A 193 7.75 5.38 5.79
C LEU A 193 8.29 5.26 4.35
N LYS A 194 9.47 5.84 4.08
CA LYS A 194 10.13 5.75 2.76
C LYS A 194 10.43 4.30 2.37
N CYS A 195 10.82 3.47 3.32
CA CYS A 195 11.13 2.06 3.07
C CYS A 195 9.90 1.27 2.67
N VAL A 196 8.76 1.55 3.31
CA VAL A 196 7.49 0.89 3.00
C VAL A 196 6.94 1.38 1.67
N ILE A 197 6.96 2.71 1.44
CA ILE A 197 6.57 3.31 0.15
C ILE A 197 7.36 2.72 -1.00
N TRP A 198 8.69 2.56 -0.84
CA TRP A 198 9.53 1.94 -1.86
C TRP A 198 9.14 0.48 -2.13
N CYS A 199 8.92 -0.31 -1.07
CA CYS A 199 8.48 -1.70 -1.23
C CYS A 199 7.13 -1.79 -1.97
N HIS A 200 6.15 -0.96 -1.56
CA HIS A 200 4.83 -0.92 -2.17
C HIS A 200 4.86 -0.40 -3.61
N PHE A 201 5.65 0.63 -3.91
CA PHE A 201 5.88 1.09 -5.28
C PHE A 201 6.29 -0.06 -6.20
N PHE A 202 7.17 -0.96 -5.76
CA PHE A 202 7.57 -2.12 -6.56
C PHE A 202 6.47 -3.17 -6.73
N VAL A 203 5.54 -3.29 -5.77
CA VAL A 203 4.34 -4.13 -5.95
C VAL A 203 3.51 -3.59 -7.12
N ASN A 204 3.14 -2.31 -7.07
CA ASN A 204 2.30 -1.70 -8.10
C ASN A 204 3.02 -1.61 -9.45
N PHE A 205 4.29 -1.23 -9.45
CA PHE A 205 5.11 -1.15 -10.66
C PHE A 205 5.17 -2.50 -11.40
N LEU A 206 5.46 -3.58 -10.67
CA LEU A 206 5.52 -4.90 -11.29
C LEU A 206 4.14 -5.42 -11.67
N GLY A 207 3.08 -5.09 -10.90
CA GLY A 207 1.71 -5.43 -11.25
C GLY A 207 1.26 -4.79 -12.56
N THR A 208 1.50 -3.49 -12.73
CA THR A 208 1.22 -2.79 -13.98
C THR A 208 2.10 -3.31 -15.13
N ALA A 209 3.40 -3.52 -14.89
CA ALA A 209 4.31 -4.02 -15.92
C ALA A 209 3.93 -5.43 -16.42
N LEU A 210 3.47 -6.31 -15.52
CA LEU A 210 2.96 -7.66 -15.86
C LEU A 210 1.69 -7.60 -16.72
N GLY A 211 0.85 -6.58 -16.53
CA GLY A 211 -0.33 -6.36 -17.38
C GLY A 211 0.01 -5.83 -18.77
N MET A 212 1.10 -5.08 -18.90
CA MET A 212 1.53 -4.48 -20.17
C MET A 212 2.44 -5.38 -21.00
N PHE A 213 3.23 -6.24 -20.35
CA PHE A 213 4.25 -7.06 -21.00
C PHE A 213 4.17 -8.50 -20.53
N PRO A 214 4.33 -9.50 -21.42
CA PRO A 214 4.45 -10.90 -21.01
C PRO A 214 5.79 -11.11 -20.32
N ILE A 215 5.83 -10.95 -18.99
CA ILE A 215 7.03 -11.24 -18.20
C ILE A 215 7.13 -12.75 -18.00
N PRO A 216 8.25 -13.40 -18.35
CA PRO A 216 8.38 -14.83 -18.20
C PRO A 216 8.24 -15.28 -16.74
N LEU A 217 7.46 -16.34 -16.51
CA LEU A 217 7.18 -16.89 -15.17
C LEU A 217 8.46 -17.22 -14.38
N TRP A 218 9.54 -17.62 -15.06
CA TRP A 218 10.82 -17.93 -14.43
C TRP A 218 11.49 -16.71 -13.77
N LEU A 219 11.25 -15.49 -14.27
CA LEU A 219 11.73 -14.27 -13.65
C LEU A 219 11.03 -14.04 -12.30
N GLY A 220 9.74 -14.40 -12.22
CA GLY A 220 8.97 -14.40 -10.97
C GLY A 220 9.47 -15.40 -9.94
N VAL A 221 9.88 -16.59 -10.39
CA VAL A 221 10.49 -17.61 -9.53
C VAL A 221 11.84 -17.11 -8.97
N VAL A 222 12.66 -16.45 -9.77
CA VAL A 222 13.93 -15.84 -9.30
C VAL A 222 13.65 -14.73 -8.28
N LEU A 223 12.64 -13.88 -8.54
CA LEU A 223 12.26 -12.78 -7.64
C LEU A 223 11.59 -13.22 -6.33
N THR A 224 11.01 -14.43 -6.28
CA THR A 224 10.36 -14.98 -5.07
C THR A 224 11.30 -15.85 -4.22
N ILE A 225 12.29 -16.51 -4.83
CA ILE A 225 13.26 -17.37 -4.12
C ILE A 225 14.40 -16.56 -3.49
N VAL A 226 14.84 -15.47 -4.12
CA VAL A 226 15.96 -14.63 -3.62
C VAL A 226 15.67 -13.83 -2.33
N PRO A 227 14.46 -13.29 -2.06
CA PRO A 227 14.19 -12.49 -0.86
C PRO A 227 14.13 -13.29 0.45
N LEU A 228 13.95 -14.61 0.41
CA LEU A 228 14.01 -15.45 1.63
C LEU A 228 15.43 -15.47 2.23
N GLY A 229 16.46 -15.43 1.38
CA GLY A 229 17.86 -15.31 1.82
C GLY A 229 18.20 -13.94 2.41
N ILE A 230 17.55 -12.88 1.94
CA ILE A 230 17.78 -11.51 2.43
C ILE A 230 17.10 -11.30 3.79
N LEU A 231 15.87 -11.79 3.98
CA LEU A 231 15.20 -11.74 5.29
C LEU A 231 15.97 -12.52 6.37
N TRP A 232 16.64 -13.62 6.00
CA TRP A 232 17.53 -14.37 6.89
C TRP A 232 18.89 -13.64 7.10
N GLY A 233 19.49 -13.06 6.06
CA GLY A 233 20.75 -12.32 6.16
C GLY A 233 20.68 -11.02 6.99
N MET A 234 19.47 -10.47 7.16
CA MET A 234 19.24 -9.28 7.99
C MET A 234 19.20 -9.55 9.50
N LYS A 235 19.48 -10.78 9.95
CA LYS A 235 19.49 -11.16 11.38
C LYS A 235 20.72 -10.69 12.16
N LYS A 236 21.67 -9.97 11.56
CA LYS A 236 22.87 -9.49 12.29
C LYS A 236 23.29 -8.08 11.88
N ARG A 237 22.67 -7.07 12.48
CA ARG A 237 23.39 -5.91 13.05
C ARG A 237 22.67 -5.50 14.32
N SER A 238 22.88 -6.30 15.37
CA SER A 238 22.68 -5.83 16.73
C SER A 238 23.53 -4.58 16.91
N CYS A 239 22.92 -3.52 17.43
CA CYS A 239 23.63 -2.36 17.94
C CYS A 239 24.78 -2.80 18.84
N VAL A 240 25.98 -2.29 18.54
CA VAL A 240 26.92 -1.83 19.56
C VAL A 240 26.99 -0.34 19.40
#